data_AF-A0A370EHE9-F1
#
_entry.id   AF-A0A370EHE9-F1
#
_cell.length_a   1.000
_cell.length_b   1.000
_cell.length_c   1.000
_cell.angle_alpha   90.00
_cell.angle_beta   90.00
_cell.angle_gamma   90.00
#
_symmetry.space_group_name_H-M   'P 1'
#
loop_
_entity.id
_entity.type
_entity.pdbx_description
1 polymer ?
#
loop_
_entity_poly.entity_id
_entity_poly.type
_entity_poly.pdbx_seq_one_letter_code
_entity_poly.pdbx_strand_id
1 'polypeptide(L)' 'MNTLQHTVEDFKLFEAIADIAFIAGQRGFFSGDSRLDIAEFIHWAKEFEDMHEETNWDEVDYQESIEAFTGNKLRIDLH' A
#
# COMPACT_ATOMS: atom_id res chain seq x y z
N MET A 1 8.62 4.25 26.59
CA MET A 1 8.90 4.15 25.14
C MET A 1 8.34 2.81 24.70
N ASN A 2 7.23 2.85 23.96
CA ASN A 2 6.33 1.72 23.74
C ASN A 2 6.80 0.87 22.55
N THR A 3 7.73 -0.04 22.79
CA THR A 3 8.33 -0.89 21.73
C THR A 3 7.33 -1.84 21.07
N LEU A 4 6.15 -2.03 21.65
CA LEU A 4 5.10 -2.93 21.14
C LEU A 4 4.20 -2.29 20.07
N GLN A 5 4.09 -0.97 20.04
CA GLN A 5 3.25 -0.25 19.06
C GLN A 5 3.87 -0.30 17.66
N HIS A 6 5.19 -0.09 17.58
CA HIS A 6 5.94 -0.16 16.32
C HIS A 6 5.81 -1.52 15.62
N THR A 7 5.80 -2.63 16.37
CA THR A 7 5.83 -3.96 15.73
C THR A 7 4.55 -4.31 14.99
N VAL A 8 3.38 -3.81 15.40
CA VAL A 8 2.09 -4.16 14.77
C VAL A 8 1.78 -3.24 13.59
N GLU A 9 2.04 -1.94 13.75
CA GLU A 9 1.95 -0.95 12.65
C GLU A 9 2.91 -1.33 11.49
N ASP A 10 4.13 -1.75 11.80
CA ASP A 10 5.10 -2.20 10.78
C ASP A 10 4.56 -3.38 9.95
N PHE A 11 3.87 -4.36 10.56
CA PHE A 11 3.28 -5.47 9.82
C PHE A 11 2.17 -5.03 8.87
N LYS A 12 1.35 -4.05 9.27
CA LYS A 12 0.24 -3.53 8.46
C LYS A 12 0.73 -2.74 7.24
N LEU A 13 1.78 -1.93 7.40
CA LEU A 13 2.42 -1.27 6.27
C LEU A 13 3.01 -2.29 5.28
N PHE A 14 3.61 -3.38 5.78
CA PHE A 14 4.11 -4.45 4.90
C PHE A 14 3.00 -5.22 4.19
N GLU A 15 1.87 -5.46 4.86
CA GLU A 15 0.65 -6.02 4.23
C GLU A 15 0.14 -5.10 3.12
N ALA A 16 0.03 -3.80 3.37
CA ALA A 16 -0.39 -2.82 2.37
C ALA A 16 0.56 -2.77 1.16
N ILE A 17 1.88 -2.79 1.37
CA ILE A 17 2.86 -2.88 0.28
C ILE A 17 2.66 -4.16 -0.54
N ALA A 18 2.45 -5.30 0.13
CA ALA A 18 2.25 -6.59 -0.53
C ALA A 18 0.95 -6.62 -1.35
N ASP A 19 -0.14 -6.08 -0.82
CA ASP A 19 -1.43 -6.00 -1.49
C ASP A 19 -1.37 -5.07 -2.71
N ILE A 20 -0.76 -3.88 -2.56
CA ILE A 20 -0.54 -2.95 -3.67
C ILE A 20 0.24 -3.64 -4.80
N ALA A 21 1.35 -4.29 -4.47
CA ALA A 21 2.19 -4.98 -5.45
C ALA A 21 1.45 -6.13 -6.13
N PHE A 22 0.67 -6.91 -5.37
CA PHE A 22 -0.14 -8.00 -5.89
C PHE A 22 -1.20 -7.50 -6.87
N ILE A 23 -1.94 -6.46 -6.51
CA ILE A 23 -3.03 -5.90 -7.32
C ILE A 23 -2.46 -5.24 -8.59
N ALA A 24 -1.38 -4.46 -8.47
CA ALA A 24 -0.70 -3.86 -9.61
C ALA A 24 -0.18 -4.94 -10.58
N GLY A 25 0.44 -6.00 -10.06
CA GLY A 25 0.88 -7.14 -10.86
C GLY A 25 -0.27 -7.87 -11.54
N GLN A 26 -1.40 -8.10 -10.87
CA GLN A 26 -2.60 -8.69 -11.47
C GLN A 26 -3.16 -7.85 -12.63
N ARG A 27 -2.97 -6.53 -12.59
CA ARG A 27 -3.37 -5.60 -13.66
C ARG A 27 -2.30 -5.41 -14.73
N GLY A 28 -1.17 -6.11 -14.65
CA GLY A 28 -0.11 -6.07 -15.64
C GLY A 28 0.79 -4.84 -15.55
N PHE A 29 0.80 -4.15 -14.41
CA PHE A 29 1.73 -3.04 -14.18
C PHE A 29 3.16 -3.57 -14.17
N PHE A 30 3.98 -3.02 -15.07
CA PHE A 30 5.42 -3.25 -15.10
C PHE A 30 6.06 -2.12 -15.91
N SER A 31 6.89 -1.29 -15.27
CA SER A 31 7.55 -0.17 -15.95
C SER A 31 8.75 -0.59 -16.81
N GLY A 32 9.20 -1.86 -16.70
CA GLY A 32 10.46 -2.33 -17.25
C GLY A 32 11.58 -2.46 -16.21
N ASP A 33 11.41 -1.90 -15.01
CA ASP A 33 12.33 -2.02 -13.88
C ASP A 33 11.57 -2.29 -12.58
N SER A 34 11.75 -3.49 -12.03
CA SER A 34 11.08 -3.90 -10.80
C SER A 34 11.49 -3.07 -9.58
N ARG A 35 12.67 -2.43 -9.59
CA ARG A 35 13.08 -1.55 -8.48
C ARG A 35 12.36 -0.21 -8.52
N LEU A 36 12.03 0.29 -9.72
CA LEU A 36 11.19 1.48 -9.86
C LEU A 36 9.75 1.16 -9.44
N ASP A 37 9.20 0.04 -9.89
CA ASP A 37 7.84 -0.38 -9.52
C ASP A 37 7.70 -0.55 -8.00
N ILE A 38 8.65 -1.22 -7.35
CA ILE A 38 8.65 -1.40 -5.89
C ILE A 38 8.79 -0.06 -5.16
N ALA A 39 9.64 0.85 -5.65
CA ALA A 39 9.78 2.17 -5.03
C ALA A 39 8.47 2.97 -5.09
N GLU A 40 7.75 2.89 -6.21
CA GLU A 40 6.44 3.51 -6.39
C GLU A 40 5.41 2.89 -5.44
N PHE A 41 5.36 1.56 -5.31
CA PHE A 41 4.45 0.89 -4.38
C PHE A 41 4.72 1.22 -2.91
N ILE A 42 5.99 1.38 -2.52
CA ILE A 42 6.35 1.86 -1.18
C ILE A 42 5.86 3.28 -0.96
N HIS A 43 5.97 4.14 -1.98
CA HIS A 43 5.45 5.50 -1.90
C HIS A 43 3.93 5.53 -1.73
N TRP A 44 3.21 4.73 -2.52
CA TRP A 44 1.77 4.57 -2.43
C TRP A 44 1.31 4.02 -1.08
N ALA A 45 2.04 3.05 -0.52
CA ALA A 45 1.73 2.51 0.79
C ALA A 45 1.88 3.56 1.89
N LYS A 46 2.90 4.43 1.81
CA LYS A 46 3.07 5.55 2.75
C LYS A 46 1.98 6.60 2.60
N GLU A 47 1.58 6.95 1.39
CA GLU A 47 0.42 7.84 1.20
C GLU A 47 -0.86 7.25 1.79
N PHE A 48 -1.06 5.94 1.60
CA PHE A 48 -2.19 5.24 2.18
C PHE A 48 -2.11 5.22 3.72
N GLU A 49 -0.91 5.05 4.27
CA GLU A 49 -0.63 5.16 5.71
C GLU A 49 -1.03 6.52 6.26
N ASP A 50 -0.50 7.60 5.67
CA ASP A 50 -0.77 8.99 6.06
C ASP A 50 -2.26 9.33 5.96
N MET A 51 -2.97 8.84 4.94
CA MET A 51 -4.42 9.04 4.78
C MET A 51 -5.26 8.43 5.91
N HIS A 52 -4.72 7.43 6.61
CA HIS A 52 -5.41 6.70 7.67
C HIS A 52 -4.69 6.84 9.02
N GLU A 53 -3.86 7.87 9.21
CA GLU A 53 -3.08 8.10 10.44
C GLU A 53 -3.94 8.17 11.72
N GLU A 54 -5.18 8.64 11.60
CA GLU A 54 -6.14 8.77 12.72
C GLU A 54 -7.02 7.52 12.93
N THR A 55 -6.80 6.46 12.15
CA THR A 55 -7.62 5.25 12.19
C THR A 55 -6.85 4.14 12.89
N ASN A 56 -7.51 3.36 13.76
CA ASN A 56 -6.86 2.20 14.36
C ASN A 56 -6.82 1.05 13.35
N TRP A 57 -5.62 0.70 12.89
CA TRP A 57 -5.43 -0.34 11.86
C TRP A 57 -5.71 -1.76 12.33
N ASP A 58 -5.82 -1.97 13.65
CA ASP A 58 -6.17 -3.25 14.24
C ASP A 58 -7.70 -3.50 14.25
N GLU A 59 -8.51 -2.45 14.04
CA GLU A 59 -9.97 -2.54 14.11
C GLU A 59 -10.64 -2.57 12.73
N VAL A 60 -9.89 -2.23 11.66
CA VAL A 60 -10.40 -2.09 10.30
C VAL A 60 -9.62 -2.99 9.35
N ASP A 61 -10.33 -3.84 8.60
CA ASP A 61 -9.77 -4.56 7.47
C ASP A 61 -9.70 -3.63 6.25
N TYR A 62 -8.48 -3.33 5.80
CA TYR A 62 -8.24 -2.39 4.70
C TYR A 62 -8.18 -3.05 3.32
N GLN A 63 -8.43 -4.36 3.18
CA GLN A 63 -8.28 -5.03 1.88
C GLN A 63 -9.07 -4.33 0.76
N GLU A 64 -10.34 -4.00 0.98
CA GLU A 64 -11.17 -3.28 -0.01
C GLU A 64 -10.68 -1.84 -0.24
N SER A 65 -10.22 -1.16 0.82
CA SER A 65 -9.69 0.20 0.73
C SER A 65 -8.40 0.26 -0.07
N ILE A 66 -7.49 -0.70 0.14
CA ILE A 66 -6.23 -0.84 -0.60
C ILE A 66 -6.51 -1.19 -2.06
N GLU A 67 -7.49 -2.06 -2.33
CA GLU A 67 -7.88 -2.38 -3.70
C GLU A 67 -8.42 -1.15 -4.44
N ALA A 68 -9.31 -0.38 -3.81
CA ALA A 68 -9.84 0.85 -4.39
C ALA A 68 -8.73 1.89 -4.62
N PHE A 69 -7.86 2.09 -3.62
CA PHE A 69 -6.74 3.03 -3.69
C PHE A 69 -5.76 2.68 -4.82
N THR A 70 -5.28 1.43 -4.85
CA THR A 70 -4.37 0.93 -5.89
C THR A 70 -5.02 1.02 -7.27
N GLY A 71 -6.30 0.65 -7.35
CA GLY A 71 -7.06 0.75 -8.59
C GLY A 71 -7.19 2.18 -9.11
N ASN A 72 -7.25 3.18 -8.25
CA ASN A 72 -7.29 4.59 -8.63
C ASN A 72 -5.92 5.08 -9.11
N LYS A 73 -4.84 4.73 -8.41
CA LYS A 73 -3.45 5.05 -8.81
C LYS A 73 -3.15 4.57 -10.23
N LEU A 74 -3.44 3.30 -10.51
CA LEU A 74 -3.22 2.68 -11.82
C LEU A 74 -4.05 3.30 -12.96
N ARG A 75 -5.17 3.97 -12.65
CA ARG A 75 -5.97 4.69 -13.66
C ARG A 75 -5.38 6.06 -14.00
N ILE A 76 -4.67 6.67 -13.07
CA ILE A 76 -4.03 7.97 -13.25
C ILE A 76 -2.81 7.83 -14.16
N ASP A 77 -2.07 6.73 -14.05
CA ASP A 77 -0.85 6.46 -14.84
C ASP A 77 -1.10 5.95 -16.26
N LEU A 78 -2.35 5.78 -16.69
CA LEU A 78 -2.73 5.32 -18.03
C LEU A 78 -2.86 6.44 -19.09
N HIS A 79 -2.28 7.63 -18.85
CA HIS A 79 -2.31 8.77 -19.79
C HIS A 79 -0.94 9.10 -20.38
#